data_AF-A0A7S2XYK1-F1
#
_entry.id   AF-A0A7S2XYK1-F1
#
_cell.length_a   1.000
_cell.length_b   1.000
_cell.length_c   1.000
_cell.angle_alpha   90.00
_cell.angle_beta   90.00
_cell.angle_gamma   90.00
#
_symmetry.space_group_name_H-M   'P 1'
#
loop_
_entity.id
_entity.type
_entity.pdbx_description
1 polymer ?
#
loop_
_entity_poly.entity_id
_entity_poly.type
_entity_poly.pdbx_seq_one_letter_code
_entity_poly.pdbx_strand_id
1 'polypeptide(L)'
;SIAADTVRLLLKTDVTERLGCGEQGWAAVKREPYFSRLDTWDSDTIVSTTLHDIGSDYQKAIMMNFDQSFTSQDSSWDTAQMSSSKMHSAGLLGFEYTNVPAEVEWESSGDENMDDATLERVRRA
;
A
#
# COMPACT_ATOMS: atom_id res chain seq x y z
N SER A 1 0.97 26.39 21.78
CA SER A 1 1.56 26.54 20.43
C SER A 1 0.82 25.52 19.60
N ILE A 2 0.16 25.94 18.52
CA ILE A 2 -0.79 25.10 17.78
C ILE A 2 -0.17 23.72 17.47
N ALA A 3 1.09 23.67 17.03
CA ALA A 3 1.81 22.41 16.78
C ALA A 3 1.96 21.53 18.04
N ALA A 4 2.38 22.11 19.17
CA ALA A 4 2.54 21.38 20.42
C ALA A 4 1.19 20.89 20.97
N ASP A 5 0.12 21.64 20.74
CA ASP A 5 -1.22 21.32 21.21
C ASP A 5 -1.79 20.14 20.39
N THR A 6 -1.65 20.15 19.07
CA THR A 6 -2.01 19.01 18.20
C THR A 6 -1.17 17.76 18.50
N VAL A 7 0.13 17.89 18.77
CA VAL A 7 0.98 16.75 19.18
C VAL A 7 0.50 16.12 20.49
N ARG A 8 0.08 16.93 21.49
CA ARG A 8 -0.48 16.38 22.74
C ARG A 8 -1.77 15.60 22.51
N LEU A 9 -2.62 16.05 21.59
CA LEU A 9 -3.85 15.34 21.24
C LEU A 9 -3.56 14.02 20.51
N LEU A 10 -2.53 13.98 19.64
CA LEU A 10 -2.07 12.77 18.97
C LEU A 10 -1.39 11.77 19.91
N LEU A 11 -0.77 12.25 21.00
CA LEU A 11 -0.02 11.42 21.95
C LEU A 11 -0.80 11.12 23.23
N LYS A 12 -2.13 11.31 23.25
CA LYS A 12 -2.94 10.89 24.38
C LYS A 12 -2.78 9.39 24.66
N THR A 13 -2.63 9.08 25.93
CA THR A 13 -2.46 7.71 26.44
C THR A 13 -3.72 6.87 26.21
N ASP A 14 -4.89 7.47 26.46
CA ASP A 14 -6.17 6.85 26.09
C ASP A 14 -6.38 6.97 24.57
N VAL A 15 -6.54 5.82 23.91
CA VAL A 15 -6.76 5.74 22.47
C VAL A 15 -8.11 6.33 22.08
N THR A 16 -9.13 6.26 22.94
CA THR A 16 -10.46 6.81 22.65
C THR A 16 -10.46 8.34 22.62
N GLU A 17 -9.56 8.96 23.36
CA GLU A 17 -9.42 10.42 23.42
C GLU A 17 -8.41 10.98 22.40
N ARG A 18 -7.62 10.11 21.77
CA ARG A 18 -6.59 10.51 20.83
C ARG A 18 -7.20 11.14 19.58
N LEU A 19 -6.62 12.24 19.11
CA LEU A 19 -7.03 12.86 17.86
C LEU A 19 -6.91 11.85 16.71
N GLY A 20 -7.97 11.73 15.90
CA GLY A 20 -8.03 10.75 14.82
C GLY A 20 -8.69 9.43 15.21
N CYS A 21 -8.97 9.20 16.50
CA CYS A 21 -9.67 8.01 16.97
C CYS A 21 -11.18 8.26 17.17
N GLY A 22 -11.97 7.19 17.13
CA GLY A 22 -13.44 7.24 17.20
C GLY A 22 -14.11 7.48 15.84
N GLU A 23 -15.45 7.42 15.81
CA GLU A 23 -16.24 7.49 14.57
C GLU A 23 -16.05 8.80 13.79
N GLN A 24 -15.74 9.89 14.49
CA GLN A 24 -15.50 11.22 13.91
C GLN A 24 -14.00 11.57 13.88
N GLY A 25 -13.12 10.58 14.08
CA GLY A 25 -11.69 10.80 14.24
C GLY A 25 -11.07 11.56 13.07
N TRP A 26 -11.38 11.15 11.83
CA TRP A 26 -10.87 11.81 10.63
C TRP A 26 -11.41 13.24 10.49
N ALA A 27 -12.70 13.46 10.75
CA ALA A 27 -13.29 14.80 10.73
C ALA A 27 -12.73 15.71 11.84
N ALA A 28 -12.29 15.15 12.96
CA ALA A 28 -11.60 15.90 14.01
C ALA A 28 -10.20 16.34 13.56
N VAL A 29 -9.42 15.44 12.93
CA VAL A 29 -8.11 15.78 12.35
C VAL A 29 -8.24 16.94 11.36
N LYS A 30 -9.25 16.91 10.47
CA LYS A 30 -9.44 17.98 9.48
C LYS A 30 -9.72 19.36 10.07
N ARG A 31 -10.29 19.41 11.27
CA ARG A 31 -10.67 20.65 11.95
C ARG A 31 -9.58 21.21 12.86
N GLU A 32 -8.50 20.47 13.08
CA GLU A 32 -7.40 20.94 13.93
C GLU A 32 -6.71 22.16 13.31
N PRO A 33 -6.49 23.25 14.07
CA PRO A 33 -5.90 24.47 13.56
C PRO A 33 -4.52 24.28 12.92
N TYR A 34 -3.78 23.25 13.35
CA TYR A 34 -2.48 22.91 12.77
C TYR A 34 -2.57 22.57 11.27
N PHE A 35 -3.66 21.93 10.84
CA PHE A 35 -3.87 21.54 9.45
C PHE A 35 -4.72 22.53 8.64
N SER A 36 -5.04 23.70 9.20
CA SER A 36 -5.87 24.72 8.55
C SER A 36 -5.31 25.28 7.23
N ARG A 37 -4.02 25.05 6.96
CA ARG A 37 -3.32 25.47 5.74
C ARG A 37 -3.33 24.43 4.62
N LEU A 38 -3.92 23.26 4.86
CA LEU A 38 -4.13 22.27 3.80
C LEU A 38 -5.33 22.71 2.98
N ASP A 39 -5.07 23.29 1.80
CA ASP A 39 -6.10 23.79 0.89
C ASP A 39 -7.05 22.69 0.40
N THR A 40 -6.56 21.45 0.33
CA THR A 40 -7.38 20.26 0.05
C THR A 40 -6.88 19.10 0.91
N TRP A 41 -7.81 18.20 1.25
CA TRP A 41 -7.52 16.92 1.90
C TRP A 41 -7.50 15.76 0.91
N ASP A 42 -7.49 16.07 -0.39
CA ASP A 42 -7.43 15.10 -1.47
C ASP A 42 -5.98 14.62 -1.62
N SER A 43 -5.81 13.31 -1.76
CA SER A 43 -4.51 12.62 -1.75
C SER A 43 -3.55 13.12 -2.83
N ASP A 44 -4.10 13.53 -3.97
CA ASP A 44 -3.32 13.81 -5.17
C ASP A 44 -2.57 15.15 -5.08
N THR A 45 -3.11 16.09 -4.29
CA THR A 45 -2.51 17.41 -4.05
C THR A 45 -1.37 17.36 -3.03
N ILE A 46 -1.41 16.43 -2.08
CA ILE A 46 -0.39 16.29 -1.02
C ILE A 46 0.92 15.73 -1.59
N VAL A 47 0.83 14.84 -2.60
CA VAL A 47 1.99 14.21 -3.24
C VAL A 47 2.78 15.19 -4.13
N SER A 48 2.10 16.20 -4.68
CA SER A 48 2.68 17.15 -5.64
C SER A 48 3.74 18.09 -5.06
N THR A 49 3.72 18.38 -3.75
CA THR A 49 4.51 19.47 -3.17
C THR A 49 5.93 19.13 -2.74
N THR A 50 6.40 17.87 -2.87
CA THR A 50 7.73 17.50 -2.30
C THR A 50 8.62 16.65 -3.20
N LEU A 51 8.15 16.25 -4.38
CA LEU A 51 8.97 15.50 -5.34
C LEU A 51 9.46 16.43 -6.44
N HIS A 52 10.60 17.08 -6.22
CA HIS A 52 11.36 17.68 -7.31
C HIS A 52 11.78 16.60 -8.30
N ASP A 53 11.62 16.88 -9.60
CA ASP A 53 12.05 16.06 -10.74
C ASP A 53 13.39 15.38 -10.48
N ILE A 54 13.34 14.08 -10.20
CA ILE A 54 14.53 13.25 -10.22
C ILE A 54 14.46 12.49 -11.55
N GLY A 55 15.23 12.99 -12.53
CA GLY A 55 15.39 12.37 -13.85
C GLY A 55 16.07 10.99 -13.76
N SER A 56 16.58 10.48 -14.88
CA SER A 56 17.11 9.10 -15.05
C SER A 56 18.18 8.62 -14.05
N ASP A 57 18.71 9.49 -13.19
CA ASP A 57 19.56 9.13 -12.03
C ASP A 57 18.76 8.73 -10.78
N TYR A 58 17.42 8.73 -10.84
CA TYR A 58 16.50 8.46 -9.73
C TYR A 58 16.80 7.14 -9.02
N GLN A 59 17.03 6.05 -9.75
CA GLN A 59 17.35 4.77 -9.13
C GLN A 59 18.64 4.82 -8.29
N LYS A 60 19.69 5.49 -8.78
CA LYS A 60 20.95 5.63 -8.03
C LYS A 60 20.78 6.58 -6.84
N ALA A 61 20.07 7.68 -7.01
CA ALA A 61 19.79 8.65 -5.96
C ALA A 61 18.90 8.07 -4.85
N ILE A 62 17.91 7.25 -5.19
CA ILE A 62 17.08 6.52 -4.22
C ILE A 62 17.91 5.51 -3.44
N MET A 63 18.76 4.73 -4.12
CA MET A 63 19.58 3.72 -3.43
C MET A 63 20.53 4.35 -2.39
N MET A 64 20.95 5.60 -2.58
CA MET A 64 21.73 6.35 -1.58
C MET A 64 20.93 6.74 -0.33
N ASN A 65 19.59 6.75 -0.40
CA ASN A 65 18.73 6.99 0.78
C ASN A 65 18.51 5.73 1.61
N PHE A 66 18.86 4.55 1.07
CA PHE A 66 18.83 3.31 1.81
C PHE A 66 20.16 3.08 2.50
N ASP A 67 20.10 2.53 3.72
CA ASP A 67 21.30 2.08 4.40
C ASP A 67 22.01 1.02 3.54
N GLN A 68 23.30 1.26 3.29
CA GLN A 68 24.13 0.48 2.38
C GLN A 68 24.20 -1.01 2.75
N SER A 69 23.95 -1.36 4.02
CA SER A 69 23.87 -2.74 4.50
C SER A 69 22.72 -3.55 3.88
N PHE A 70 21.69 -2.90 3.33
CA PHE A 70 20.59 -3.55 2.61
C PHE A 70 20.82 -3.60 1.09
N THR A 71 21.57 -2.65 0.51
CA THR A 71 21.82 -2.60 -0.95
C THR A 71 23.04 -3.40 -1.39
N SER A 72 23.84 -3.89 -0.45
CA SER A 72 25.08 -4.64 -0.71
C SER A 72 24.93 -6.16 -0.50
N GLN A 73 23.72 -6.65 -0.26
CA GLN A 73 23.49 -8.09 -0.05
C GLN A 73 23.46 -8.84 -1.37
N ASP A 74 24.40 -9.78 -1.53
CA ASP A 74 24.33 -10.77 -2.60
C ASP A 74 23.17 -11.72 -2.33
N SER A 75 22.16 -11.70 -3.21
CA SER A 75 21.02 -12.61 -3.18
C SER A 75 21.40 -13.98 -3.74
N SER A 76 22.46 -14.58 -3.22
CA SER A 76 22.81 -15.96 -3.56
C SER A 76 21.91 -16.90 -2.76
N TRP A 77 20.93 -17.46 -3.43
CA TRP A 77 20.09 -18.50 -2.84
C TRP A 77 20.84 -19.82 -2.91
N ASP A 78 21.04 -20.47 -1.76
CA ASP A 78 21.50 -21.85 -1.73
C ASP A 78 20.36 -22.76 -2.23
N THR A 79 20.42 -23.10 -3.52
CA THR A 79 19.43 -23.95 -4.20
C THR A 79 19.33 -25.33 -3.57
N ALA A 80 20.37 -25.81 -2.87
CA ALA A 80 20.33 -27.07 -2.15
C ALA A 80 19.39 -26.99 -0.92
N GLN A 81 19.32 -25.83 -0.25
CA GLN A 81 18.43 -25.61 0.89
C GLN A 81 16.95 -25.48 0.46
N MET A 82 16.68 -24.85 -0.69
CA MET A 82 15.33 -24.81 -1.28
C MET A 82 14.81 -26.20 -1.65
N SER A 83 15.70 -27.10 -2.08
CA SER A 83 15.33 -28.48 -2.43
C SER A 83 15.19 -29.42 -1.22
N SER A 84 15.78 -29.09 -0.06
CA SER A 84 15.74 -29.94 1.16
C SER A 84 14.67 -29.52 2.17
N SER A 85 14.25 -28.26 2.14
CA SER A 85 13.08 -27.81 2.88
C SER A 85 11.84 -28.44 2.24
N LYS A 86 11.05 -29.15 3.04
CA LYS A 86 9.69 -29.60 2.70
C LYS A 86 8.76 -28.39 2.58
N MET A 87 9.13 -27.42 1.75
CA MET A 87 8.40 -26.18 1.57
C MET A 87 7.11 -26.54 0.83
N HIS A 88 6.01 -26.61 1.58
CA HIS A 88 4.73 -26.99 1.05
C HIS A 88 4.15 -25.81 0.27
N SER A 89 4.47 -25.74 -1.02
CA SER A 89 4.02 -24.70 -1.95
C SER A 89 2.49 -24.55 -2.02
N ALA A 90 1.73 -25.54 -1.53
CA ALA A 90 0.29 -25.45 -1.36
C ALA A 90 -0.16 -24.25 -0.51
N GLY A 91 0.64 -23.81 0.47
CA GLY A 91 0.35 -22.61 1.26
C GLY A 91 0.57 -21.27 0.55
N LEU A 92 1.12 -21.30 -0.68
CA LEU A 92 1.38 -20.13 -1.52
C LEU A 92 0.48 -20.10 -2.77
N LEU A 93 -0.44 -21.06 -2.92
CA LEU A 93 -1.43 -21.04 -4.00
C LEU A 93 -2.29 -19.77 -3.88
N GLY A 94 -2.37 -19.00 -4.97
CA GLY A 94 -3.07 -17.72 -4.99
C GLY A 94 -2.26 -16.51 -4.51
N PHE A 95 -0.96 -16.66 -4.27
CA PHE A 95 -0.07 -15.53 -3.94
C PHE A 95 0.14 -14.56 -5.11
N GLU A 96 0.09 -15.06 -6.35
CA GLU A 96 0.26 -14.24 -7.55
C GLU A 96 -0.84 -13.17 -7.64
N TYR A 97 -0.43 -11.92 -7.62
CA TYR A 97 -1.30 -10.76 -7.77
C TYR A 97 -0.71 -9.83 -8.84
N THR A 98 -1.55 -9.43 -9.79
CA THR A 98 -1.24 -8.35 -10.72
C THR A 98 -2.12 -7.18 -10.37
N ASN A 99 -1.51 -6.01 -10.12
CA ASN A 99 -2.27 -4.78 -9.96
C ASN A 99 -2.88 -4.40 -11.31
N VAL A 100 -4.16 -4.69 -11.51
CA VAL A 100 -4.90 -4.25 -12.70
C VAL A 100 -5.38 -2.82 -12.42
N PRO A 101 -4.91 -1.81 -13.17
CA PRO A 101 -5.37 -0.44 -12.98
C PRO A 101 -6.89 -0.37 -13.11
N ALA A 102 -7.53 0.45 -12.27
CA ALA A 102 -8.99 0.59 -12.18
C ALA A 102 -9.67 1.14 -13.46
N GLU A 103 -8.94 1.27 -14.57
CA GLU A 103 -9.43 1.74 -15.87
C GLU A 103 -10.02 0.62 -16.75
N VAL A 104 -10.01 -0.63 -16.28
CA VAL A 104 -10.81 -1.67 -16.95
C VAL A 104 -12.27 -1.46 -16.56
N GLU A 105 -12.97 -0.65 -17.36
CA GLU A 105 -14.42 -0.77 -17.50
C GLU A 105 -14.70 -2.24 -17.81
N TRP A 106 -15.26 -2.96 -16.83
CA TRP A 106 -15.87 -4.24 -17.11
C TRP A 106 -17.07 -3.93 -18.00
N GLU A 107 -16.86 -3.87 -19.31
CA GLU A 107 -17.94 -4.13 -20.24
C GLU A 107 -18.44 -5.52 -19.85
N SER A 108 -19.57 -5.57 -19.13
CA SER A 108 -20.33 -6.80 -19.04
C SER A 108 -20.78 -7.08 -20.46
N SER A 109 -19.99 -7.84 -21.21
CA SER A 109 -20.51 -8.49 -22.41
C SER A 109 -21.59 -9.41 -21.89
N GLY A 110 -22.84 -8.95 -21.99
CA GLY A 110 -24.04 -9.72 -21.71
C GLY A 110 -24.19 -10.84 -22.73
N ASP A 111 -23.24 -11.79 -22.72
CA ASP A 111 -23.38 -13.10 -23.32
C ASP A 111 -23.70 -14.07 -22.18
N GLU A 112 -25.00 -14.27 -21.96
CA GLU A 112 -25.59 -15.22 -20.99
C GLU A 112 -25.34 -16.70 -21.33
N ASN A 113 -24.31 -17.02 -22.12
CA ASN A 113 -23.98 -18.39 -22.50
C ASN A 113 -22.67 -18.83 -21.85
N MET A 114 -22.62 -18.84 -20.52
CA MET A 114 -21.61 -19.61 -19.82
C MET A 114 -21.95 -21.09 -20.03
N ASP A 115 -21.21 -21.78 -20.90
CA ASP A 115 -21.44 -23.20 -21.15
C ASP A 115 -21.13 -24.05 -19.90
N ASP A 116 -21.89 -25.12 -19.72
CA ASP A 116 -21.73 -26.04 -18.58
C ASP A 116 -20.32 -26.65 -18.50
N ALA A 117 -19.58 -26.68 -19.62
CA ALA A 117 -18.21 -27.18 -19.69
C ALA A 117 -17.20 -26.26 -18.98
N THR A 118 -17.50 -24.96 -18.92
CA THR A 118 -16.72 -23.95 -18.20
C THR A 118 -17.00 -24.02 -16.70
N LEU A 119 -18.27 -24.19 -16.31
CA LEU A 119 -18.67 -24.41 -14.92
C LEU A 119 -18.03 -25.67 -14.29
N GLU A 120 -17.99 -26.77 -15.02
CA GLU A 120 -17.47 -28.04 -14.49
C GLU A 120 -15.94 -28.05 -14.34
N ARG A 121 -15.25 -27.20 -15.10
CA ARG A 121 -13.80 -27.00 -15.00
C ARG A 121 -13.43 -26.22 -13.73
N VAL A 122 -14.23 -25.24 -13.34
CA VAL A 122 -14.05 -24.46 -12.10
C VAL A 122 -14.38 -25.31 -10.87
N ARG A 123 -15.33 -26.25 -10.97
CA ARG A 123 -15.75 -27.10 -9.83
C ARG A 123 -14.74 -28.18 -9.43
N ARG A 124 -13.79 -28.52 -10.32
CA ARG A 124 -12.77 -29.56 -10.10
C ARG A 124 -11.42 -29.02 -9.64
N ALA A 125 -11.18 -27.72 -9.78
CA ALA A 125 -10.01 -27.03 -9.25
C ALA A 125 -10.23 -26.63 -7.79
#